data_AF-A0A368L477-F1
#
_entry.id   AF-A0A368L477-F1
#
_cell.length_a   1.000
_cell.length_b   1.000
_cell.length_c   1.000
_cell.angle_alpha   90.00
_cell.angle_beta   90.00
_cell.angle_gamma   90.00
#
_symmetry.space_group_name_H-M   'P 1'
#
loop_
_entity.id
_entity.type
_entity.pdbx_description
1 polymer ?
#
loop_
_entity_poly.entity_id
_entity_poly.type
_entity_poly.pdbx_seq_one_letter_code
_entity_poly.pdbx_strand_id
1 'polypeptide(L)'
;MTQPTPQSLQISDKFSENLAQLPEQPMLAALALHDAQGQLLATIENKPGQAGSVRVYAWLASQFGRVTPEAASLGLEIYAEHTADAQANPGKHPNIDRLFQIQASGQALTVHPMAQAQGH
;
A
#
# COMPACT_ATOMS: atom_id res chain seq x y z
N MET A 1 23.27 9.32 18.55
CA MET A 1 22.52 9.02 17.31
C MET A 1 21.58 7.88 17.63
N THR A 2 20.37 8.16 18.11
CA THR A 2 19.35 7.14 18.37
C THR A 2 18.76 6.74 17.02
N GLN A 3 19.00 5.50 16.60
CA GLN A 3 18.25 4.91 15.50
C GLN A 3 16.77 4.91 15.90
N PRO A 4 15.83 5.38 15.06
CA PRO A 4 14.41 5.19 15.34
C PRO A 4 14.15 3.68 15.37
N THR A 5 13.63 3.19 16.49
CA THR A 5 13.09 1.83 16.60
C THR A 5 12.07 1.63 15.47
N PRO A 6 12.09 0.51 14.72
CA PRO A 6 11.00 0.23 13.79
C PRO A 6 9.68 0.27 14.57
N GLN A 7 8.73 1.10 14.12
CA GLN A 7 7.39 1.11 14.71
C GLN A 7 6.77 -0.27 14.48
N SER A 8 6.69 -1.07 15.54
CA SER A 8 5.85 -2.26 15.56
C SER A 8 4.41 -1.80 15.39
N LEU A 9 3.79 -2.12 14.26
CA LEU A 9 2.35 -1.87 14.07
C LEU A 9 1.56 -2.74 15.04
N GLN A 10 0.67 -2.13 15.81
CA GLN A 10 -0.33 -2.87 16.56
C GLN A 10 -1.55 -3.03 15.65
N ILE A 11 -1.65 -4.20 14.99
CA ILE A 11 -2.73 -4.48 14.05
C ILE A 11 -4.06 -4.66 14.81
N SER A 12 -5.08 -3.95 14.36
CA SER A 12 -6.48 -4.01 14.78
C SER A 12 -7.36 -4.59 13.67
N ASP A 13 -8.59 -4.99 14.03
CA ASP A 13 -9.66 -5.37 13.11
C ASP A 13 -10.27 -4.16 12.35
N LYS A 14 -9.82 -2.93 12.65
CA LYS A 14 -10.26 -1.71 11.95
C LYS A 14 -9.18 -1.09 11.08
N PHE A 15 -9.49 -0.94 9.79
CA PHE A 15 -8.63 -0.29 8.81
C PHE A 15 -8.27 1.14 9.23
N SER A 16 -9.22 1.90 9.77
CA SER A 16 -8.98 3.28 10.21
C SER A 16 -7.95 3.37 11.35
N GLU A 17 -7.95 2.41 12.29
CA GLU A 17 -7.00 2.34 13.40
C GLU A 17 -5.61 1.94 12.92
N ASN A 18 -5.54 0.97 11.99
CA ASN A 18 -4.27 0.58 11.37
C ASN A 18 -3.68 1.72 10.52
N LEU A 19 -4.54 2.39 9.73
CA LEU A 19 -4.15 3.49 8.87
C LEU A 19 -3.62 4.69 9.67
N ALA A 20 -4.20 4.97 10.85
CA ALA A 20 -3.77 6.07 11.72
C ALA A 20 -2.32 5.92 12.21
N GLN A 21 -1.78 4.69 12.24
CA GLN A 21 -0.39 4.41 12.63
C GLN A 21 0.62 4.64 11.49
N LEU A 22 0.16 4.73 10.24
CA LEU A 22 1.02 4.92 9.07
C LEU A 22 1.36 6.40 8.87
N PRO A 23 2.56 6.75 8.37
CA PRO A 23 2.91 8.14 8.07
C PRO A 23 1.98 8.73 7.02
N GLU A 24 1.62 10.00 7.19
CA GLU A 24 0.89 10.75 6.18
C GLU A 24 1.78 11.05 4.97
N GLN A 25 1.15 11.23 3.80
CA GLN A 25 1.85 11.47 2.53
C GLN A 25 1.29 12.71 1.82
N PRO A 26 1.31 13.90 2.44
CA PRO A 26 0.66 15.10 1.89
C PRO A 26 1.29 15.59 0.58
N MET A 27 2.57 15.30 0.36
CA MET A 27 3.31 15.73 -0.84
C MET A 27 3.15 14.78 -2.03
N LEU A 28 2.53 13.60 -1.87
CA LEU A 28 2.34 12.63 -2.95
C LEU A 28 1.09 12.95 -3.77
N ALA A 29 1.25 12.99 -5.08
CA ALA A 29 0.15 12.98 -6.03
C ALA A 29 -0.37 11.57 -6.29
N ALA A 30 0.54 10.62 -6.42
CA ALA A 30 0.22 9.24 -6.75
C ALA A 30 1.37 8.28 -6.45
N LEU A 31 1.11 6.99 -6.56
CA LEU A 31 2.10 5.92 -6.62
C LEU A 31 1.99 5.21 -7.96
N ALA A 32 3.08 5.13 -8.71
CA ALA A 32 3.19 4.30 -9.90
C ALA A 32 3.74 2.92 -9.51
N LEU A 33 2.99 1.86 -9.80
CA LEU A 33 3.33 0.48 -9.48
C LEU A 33 3.86 -0.22 -10.72
N HIS A 34 5.07 -0.76 -10.65
CA HIS A 34 5.72 -1.45 -11.75
C HIS A 34 6.00 -2.90 -11.41
N ASP A 35 5.95 -3.78 -12.41
CA ASP A 35 6.35 -5.18 -12.27
C ASP A 35 7.87 -5.37 -12.19
N ALA A 36 8.32 -6.63 -12.19
CA ALA A 36 9.73 -6.97 -12.16
C ALA A 36 10.50 -6.57 -13.44
N GLN A 37 9.79 -6.38 -14.56
CA GLN A 37 10.35 -5.94 -15.84
C GLN A 37 10.37 -4.40 -15.96
N GLY A 38 9.81 -3.69 -14.97
CA GLY A 38 9.71 -2.23 -14.99
C GLY A 38 8.54 -1.71 -15.82
N GLN A 39 7.57 -2.56 -16.19
CA GLN A 39 6.35 -2.11 -16.85
C GLN A 39 5.37 -1.54 -15.83
N LEU A 40 4.79 -0.37 -16.14
CA LEU A 40 3.74 0.23 -15.32
C LEU A 40 2.49 -0.66 -15.34
N LEU A 41 2.08 -1.14 -14.18
CA LEU A 41 0.88 -1.97 -14.00
C LEU A 41 -0.32 -1.15 -13.53
N ALA A 42 -0.11 -0.19 -12.63
CA ALA A 42 -1.19 0.62 -12.08
C ALA A 42 -0.65 1.91 -11.46
N THR A 43 -1.53 2.90 -11.35
CA THR A 43 -1.29 4.14 -10.61
C THR A 43 -2.33 4.29 -9.52
N ILE A 44 -1.90 4.45 -8.26
CA ILE A 44 -2.78 4.77 -7.14
C ILE A 44 -2.71 6.28 -6.91
N GLU A 45 -3.74 7.00 -7.34
CA GLU A 45 -3.85 8.45 -7.14
C GLU A 45 -4.18 8.79 -5.68
N ASN A 46 -3.54 9.82 -5.13
CA ASN A 46 -3.82 10.34 -3.81
C ASN A 46 -5.06 11.25 -3.85
N LYS A 47 -6.23 10.63 -3.94
CA LYS A 47 -7.55 11.28 -3.99
C LYS A 47 -8.51 10.69 -2.95
N PRO A 48 -9.62 11.36 -2.61
CA PRO A 48 -10.63 10.81 -1.72
C PRO A 48 -11.05 9.40 -2.16
N GLY A 49 -11.09 8.45 -1.22
CA GLY A 49 -11.34 7.02 -1.49
C GLY A 49 -10.10 6.18 -1.80
N GLN A 50 -8.97 6.77 -2.21
CA GLN A 50 -7.70 6.06 -2.46
C GLN A 50 -6.53 6.50 -1.58
N ALA A 51 -6.65 7.64 -0.88
CA ALA A 51 -5.60 8.17 0.00
C ALA A 51 -5.13 7.16 1.07
N GLY A 52 -6.04 6.31 1.57
CA GLY A 52 -5.69 5.20 2.45
C GLY A 52 -4.73 4.21 1.79
N SER A 53 -5.08 3.74 0.58
CA SER A 53 -4.23 2.82 -0.19
C SER A 53 -2.88 3.42 -0.57
N VAL A 54 -2.81 4.73 -0.85
CA VAL A 54 -1.52 5.41 -1.07
C VAL A 54 -0.62 5.29 0.15
N ARG A 55 -1.13 5.55 1.35
CA ARG A 55 -0.35 5.44 2.59
C ARG A 55 0.10 4.00 2.85
N VAL A 56 -0.78 3.02 2.65
CA VAL A 56 -0.46 1.59 2.81
C VAL A 56 0.67 1.18 1.86
N TYR A 57 0.52 1.42 0.55
CA TYR A 57 1.50 1.00 -0.44
C TYR A 57 2.84 1.73 -0.29
N ALA A 58 2.83 3.03 0.02
CA ALA A 58 4.04 3.80 0.29
C ALA A 58 4.79 3.26 1.51
N TRP A 59 4.06 2.96 2.60
CA TRP A 59 4.65 2.43 3.81
C TRP A 59 5.23 1.02 3.59
N LEU A 60 4.48 0.11 2.95
CA LEU A 60 4.96 -1.23 2.62
C LEU A 60 6.26 -1.18 1.78
N ALA A 61 6.29 -0.35 0.74
CA ALA A 61 7.50 -0.20 -0.06
C ALA A 61 8.66 0.41 0.73
N SER A 62 8.40 1.31 1.67
CA SER A 62 9.43 1.87 2.54
C SER A 62 10.00 0.83 3.52
N GLN A 63 9.19 -0.12 4.01
CA GLN A 63 9.65 -1.14 4.96
C GLN A 63 10.37 -2.30 4.28
N PHE A 64 9.89 -2.73 3.11
CA PHE A 64 10.37 -3.94 2.42
C PHE A 64 11.22 -3.62 1.18
N GLY A 65 11.34 -2.35 0.79
CA GLY A 65 11.95 -1.90 -0.48
C GLY A 65 11.05 -2.08 -1.71
N ARG A 66 10.17 -3.10 -1.70
CA ARG A 66 9.17 -3.42 -2.74
C ARG A 66 7.94 -4.05 -2.07
N VAL A 67 6.82 -4.13 -2.78
CA VAL A 67 5.64 -4.88 -2.29
C VAL A 67 5.83 -6.35 -2.69
N THR A 68 6.53 -7.11 -1.85
CA THR A 68 6.75 -8.56 -1.98
C THR A 68 5.52 -9.35 -1.47
N PRO A 69 5.47 -10.68 -1.64
CA PRO A 69 4.42 -11.51 -1.02
C PRO A 69 4.31 -11.33 0.50
N GLU A 70 5.42 -11.16 1.20
CA GLU A 70 5.46 -10.89 2.64
C GLU A 70 4.87 -9.52 2.96
N ALA A 71 5.25 -8.48 2.20
CA ALA A 71 4.68 -7.14 2.34
C ALA A 71 3.18 -7.13 2.01
N ALA A 72 2.75 -7.92 1.02
CA ALA A 72 1.36 -8.04 0.64
C ALA A 72 0.52 -8.70 1.76
N SER A 73 1.07 -9.71 2.44
CA SER A 73 0.42 -10.31 3.62
C SER A 73 0.16 -9.28 4.70
N LEU A 74 1.19 -8.50 5.08
CA LEU A 74 1.03 -7.44 6.08
C LEU A 74 0.07 -6.34 5.59
N GLY A 75 0.09 -6.00 4.31
CA GLY A 75 -0.85 -5.06 3.72
C GLY A 75 -2.30 -5.49 3.88
N LEU A 76 -2.59 -6.78 3.69
CA LEU A 76 -3.93 -7.35 3.89
C LEU A 76 -4.35 -7.31 5.36
N GLU A 77 -3.42 -7.53 6.30
CA GLU A 77 -3.68 -7.35 7.72
C GLU A 77 -4.02 -5.88 8.05
N ILE A 78 -3.28 -4.93 7.46
CA ILE A 78 -3.54 -3.50 7.63
C ILE A 78 -4.95 -3.13 7.12
N TYR A 79 -5.37 -3.66 5.95
CA TYR A 79 -6.70 -3.42 5.38
C TYR A 79 -7.86 -4.01 6.20
N ALA A 80 -7.58 -4.90 7.16
CA ALA A 80 -8.53 -5.39 8.16
C ALA A 80 -9.90 -5.80 7.58
N GLU A 81 -11.01 -5.15 8.00
CA GLU A 81 -12.35 -5.54 7.54
C GLU A 81 -12.55 -5.44 6.01
N HIS A 82 -11.76 -4.61 5.32
CA HIS A 82 -11.80 -4.50 3.86
C HIS A 82 -11.18 -5.72 3.15
N THR A 83 -10.27 -6.43 3.79
CA THR A 83 -9.68 -7.66 3.27
C THR A 83 -10.73 -8.76 3.12
N ALA A 84 -11.59 -8.93 4.13
CA ALA A 84 -12.69 -9.89 4.08
C ALA A 84 -13.71 -9.53 2.98
N ASP A 85 -14.05 -8.24 2.85
CA ASP A 85 -14.98 -7.76 1.81
C ASP A 85 -14.41 -7.95 0.39
N ALA A 86 -13.10 -7.74 0.20
CA ALA A 86 -12.42 -8.00 -1.07
C ALA A 86 -12.37 -9.50 -1.43
N GLN A 87 -12.10 -10.35 -0.43
CA GLN A 87 -12.11 -11.80 -0.62
C GLN A 87 -13.51 -12.31 -1.04
N ALA A 88 -14.57 -11.76 -0.44
CA ALA A 88 -15.95 -12.12 -0.78
C ALA A 88 -16.42 -11.52 -2.11
N ASN A 89 -15.84 -10.41 -2.55
CA ASN A 89 -16.25 -9.68 -3.76
C ASN A 89 -15.04 -9.34 -4.65
N PRO A 90 -14.46 -10.32 -5.38
CA PRO A 90 -13.30 -10.08 -6.23
C PRO A 90 -13.51 -8.95 -7.24
N GLY A 91 -12.57 -8.02 -7.31
CA GLY A 91 -12.60 -6.86 -8.21
C GLY A 91 -13.27 -5.60 -7.62
N LYS A 92 -13.90 -5.70 -6.44
CA LYS A 92 -14.48 -4.55 -5.74
C LYS A 92 -13.41 -3.62 -5.16
N HIS A 93 -12.26 -4.16 -4.77
CA HIS A 93 -11.19 -3.43 -4.08
C HIS A 93 -9.88 -3.61 -4.84
N PRO A 94 -9.68 -2.91 -5.98
CA PRO A 94 -8.57 -3.19 -6.89
C PRO A 94 -7.18 -3.14 -6.24
N ASN A 95 -7.01 -2.36 -5.17
CA ASN A 95 -5.76 -2.29 -4.42
C ASN A 95 -5.56 -3.47 -3.45
N ILE A 96 -6.62 -4.05 -2.92
CA ILE A 96 -6.58 -5.24 -2.05
C ILE A 96 -6.50 -6.50 -2.91
N ASP A 97 -7.31 -6.57 -3.97
CA ASP A 97 -7.25 -7.63 -4.99
C ASP A 97 -5.83 -7.83 -5.53
N ARG A 98 -5.10 -6.72 -5.75
CA ARG A 98 -3.70 -6.75 -6.18
C ARG A 98 -2.77 -7.40 -5.15
N LEU A 99 -2.98 -7.19 -3.85
CA LEU A 99 -2.17 -7.82 -2.82
C LEU A 99 -2.36 -9.35 -2.80
N PHE A 100 -3.61 -9.82 -2.98
CA PHE A 100 -3.87 -11.24 -3.16
C PHE A 100 -3.16 -11.81 -4.40
N GLN A 101 -3.15 -11.07 -5.51
CA GLN A 101 -2.43 -11.48 -6.72
C GLN A 101 -0.92 -11.58 -6.48
N ILE A 102 -0.31 -10.65 -5.74
CA ILE A 102 1.11 -10.70 -5.38
C ILE A 102 1.41 -11.94 -4.54
N GLN A 103 0.58 -12.25 -3.54
CA GLN A 103 0.74 -13.47 -2.74
C GLN A 103 0.62 -14.74 -3.58
N ALA A 104 -0.36 -14.81 -4.48
CA ALA A 104 -0.60 -15.98 -5.30
C ALA A 104 0.48 -16.19 -6.38
N SER A 105 0.99 -15.11 -6.98
CA SER A 105 1.93 -15.16 -8.09
C SER A 105 3.40 -15.11 -7.68
N GLY A 106 3.70 -14.64 -6.47
CA GLY A 106 5.07 -14.39 -6.02
C GLY A 106 5.72 -13.15 -6.66
N GLN A 107 4.99 -12.41 -7.50
CA GLN A 107 5.55 -11.29 -8.28
C GLN A 107 5.50 -9.99 -7.49
N ALA A 108 6.65 -9.53 -7.01
CA ALA A 108 6.77 -8.28 -6.25
C ALA A 108 6.59 -7.04 -7.14
N LEU A 109 6.06 -5.97 -6.56
CA LEU A 109 5.89 -4.67 -7.23
C LEU A 109 6.91 -3.64 -6.75
N THR A 110 7.46 -2.87 -7.69
CA THR A 110 8.24 -1.67 -7.38
C THR A 110 7.31 -0.47 -7.30
N VAL A 111 7.41 0.30 -6.22
CA VAL A 111 6.57 1.49 -5.98
C VAL A 111 7.39 2.74 -6.24
N HIS A 112 6.91 3.59 -7.15
CA HIS A 112 7.53 4.86 -7.48
C HIS A 112 6.61 6.00 -7.04
N PRO A 113 6.97 6.76 -5.99
CA PRO A 113 6.19 7.92 -5.56
C PRO A 113 6.25 9.04 -6.59
N MET A 114 5.09 9.64 -6.88
CA MET A 114 4.96 10.79 -7.76
C MET A 114 4.61 12.01 -6.91
N ALA A 115 5.42 13.06 -6.98
CA ALA A 115 5.18 14.29 -6.24
C ALA A 115 4.00 15.08 -6.81
N GLN A 116 3.32 15.85 -5.96
CA GLN A 116 2.38 16.87 -6.42
C GLN A 116 3.13 17.93 -7.22
N ALA A 117 2.59 18.31 -8.38
CA ALA A 117 3.09 19.46 -9.11
C ALA A 117 2.92 20.69 -8.21
N GLN A 118 4.04 21.30 -7.81
CA GLN A 118 4.02 22.55 -7.06
C GLN A 118 3.51 23.64 -8.01
N GLY A 119 2.21 23.95 -7.91
CA GLY A 119 1.66 25.17 -8.48
C GLY A 119 2.41 26.35 -7.86
N HIS A 120 3.06 27.15 -8.70
CA HIS A 120 3.72 28.40 -8.32
C HIS A 120 2.70 29.44 -7.87
#